data_AF-A0A3D2PQK5-F1
#
_entry.id   AF-A0A3D2PQK5-F1
#
_cell.length_a   1.000
_cell.length_b   1.000
_cell.length_c   1.000
_cell.angle_alpha   90.00
_cell.angle_beta   90.00
_cell.angle_gamma   90.00
#
_symmetry.space_group_name_H-M   'P 1'
#
loop_
_entity.id
_entity.type
_entity.pdbx_description
1 polymer ?
#
loop_
_entity_poly.entity_id
_entity_poly.type
_entity_poly.pdbx_seq_one_letter_code
_entity_poly.pdbx_strand_id
1 'polypeptide(L)'
;MAKNTPAPDAGYRLLLDDLNRTKNDLDFAYANFQNVVEPDLIDAYIYEVNAMQLKYKFLLRRLKQKTEDSYAKNPLEVSDS
;
A
#
# COMPACT_ATOMS: atom_id res chain seq x y z
N MET A 1 -10.48 33.12 5.84
CA MET A 1 -10.81 31.72 6.18
C MET A 1 -9.78 30.81 5.50
N ALA A 2 -8.73 30.43 6.22
CA ALA A 2 -7.70 29.53 5.70
C ALA A 2 -8.14 28.08 5.94
N LYS A 3 -8.24 27.29 4.87
CA LYS A 3 -8.50 25.86 4.95
C LYS A 3 -7.23 25.20 5.48
N ASN A 4 -7.15 24.98 6.80
CA ASN A 4 -6.10 24.16 7.40
C ASN A 4 -6.38 22.70 7.07
N THR A 5 -5.98 22.26 5.88
CA THR A 5 -5.82 20.83 5.62
C THR A 5 -4.57 20.39 6.37
N PRO A 6 -4.66 19.50 7.38
CA PRO A 6 -3.47 19.00 8.06
C PRO A 6 -2.59 18.29 7.03
N ALA A 7 -1.28 18.56 7.08
CA ALA A 7 -0.32 17.87 6.23
C ALA A 7 -0.47 16.35 6.39
N PRO A 8 -0.25 15.54 5.32
CA PRO A 8 -0.41 14.10 5.40
C PRO A 8 0.45 13.53 6.53
N ASP A 9 -0.16 12.71 7.40
CA ASP A 9 0.53 12.10 8.52
C ASP A 9 1.77 11.34 8.02
N ALA A 10 2.89 11.40 8.74
CA ALA A 10 4.15 10.81 8.27
C ALA A 10 4.00 9.30 7.98
N GLY A 11 3.15 8.59 8.72
CA GLY A 11 2.80 7.20 8.48
C GLY A 11 1.97 6.98 7.21
N TYR A 12 1.10 7.91 6.82
CA TYR A 12 0.39 7.87 5.53
C TYR A 12 1.36 8.01 4.35
N ARG A 13 2.34 8.91 4.46
CA ARG A 13 3.40 9.06 3.44
C ARG A 13 4.27 7.81 3.32
N LEU A 14 4.64 7.20 4.44
CA LEU A 14 5.39 5.94 4.46
C LEU A 14 4.59 4.80 3.82
N LEU A 15 3.29 4.69 4.11
CA LEU A 15 2.41 3.70 3.47
C LEU A 15 2.32 3.86 1.96
N LEU A 16 2.25 5.09 1.46
CA LEU A 16 2.26 5.36 0.02
C LEU A 16 3.62 5.02 -0.62
N ASP A 17 4.72 5.33 0.04
CA ASP A 17 6.07 4.96 -0.43
C ASP A 17 6.23 3.44 -0.50
N ASP A 18 5.85 2.73 0.56
CA ASP A 18 5.89 1.27 0.62
C ASP A 18 5.00 0.62 -0.44
N LEU A 19 3.83 1.20 -0.72
CA LEU A 19 2.92 0.72 -1.75
C LEU A 19 3.53 0.88 -3.15
N ASN A 20 4.11 2.05 -3.43
CA ASN A 20 4.78 2.32 -4.70
C ASN A 20 6.00 1.42 -4.91
N ARG A 21 6.83 1.23 -3.89
CA ARG A 21 7.96 0.29 -3.94
C ARG A 21 7.49 -1.13 -4.23
N THR A 22 6.51 -1.62 -3.48
CA THR A 22 5.98 -2.97 -3.65
C THR A 22 5.38 -3.17 -5.04
N LYS A 23 4.77 -2.14 -5.64
CA LYS A 23 4.30 -2.19 -7.02
C LYS A 23 5.46 -2.27 -8.02
N ASN A 24 6.50 -1.47 -7.86
CA ASN A 24 7.67 -1.50 -8.74
C ASN A 24 8.40 -2.85 -8.65
N ASP A 25 8.54 -3.40 -7.45
CA ASP A 25 9.16 -4.71 -7.22
C ASP A 25 8.36 -5.82 -7.92
N LEU A 26 7.02 -5.76 -7.87
CA LEU A 26 6.16 -6.68 -8.62
C LEU A 26 6.38 -6.55 -10.12
N ASP A 27 6.35 -5.33 -10.65
CA ASP A 27 6.52 -5.07 -12.08
C ASP A 27 7.92 -5.57 -12.56
N PHE A 28 8.95 -5.44 -11.72
CA PHE A 28 10.30 -5.97 -11.97
C PHE A 28 10.36 -7.51 -11.91
N ALA A 29 9.76 -8.14 -10.89
CA ALA A 29 9.70 -9.59 -10.76
C ALA A 29 8.99 -10.22 -11.98
N TYR A 30 7.88 -9.62 -12.42
CA TYR A 30 7.19 -10.05 -13.63
C TYR A 30 8.05 -9.91 -14.89
N ALA A 31 8.77 -8.80 -15.05
CA ALA A 31 9.66 -8.59 -16.20
C ALA A 31 10.80 -9.61 -16.26
N ASN A 32 11.42 -9.92 -15.10
CA ASN A 32 12.50 -10.90 -15.02
C ASN A 32 12.00 -12.33 -15.24
N PHE A 33 10.78 -12.64 -14.80
CA PHE A 33 10.17 -13.96 -14.97
C PHE A 33 9.87 -14.33 -16.42
N GLN A 34 9.64 -13.36 -17.32
CA GLN A 34 9.14 -13.63 -18.68
C GLN A 34 9.99 -14.59 -19.52
N ASN A 35 11.29 -14.71 -19.22
CA ASN A 35 12.23 -15.52 -19.99
C ASN A 35 12.90 -16.64 -19.16
N VAL A 36 12.42 -16.88 -17.95
CA VAL A 36 12.99 -17.91 -17.07
C VAL A 36 12.46 -19.28 -17.50
N VAL A 37 13.37 -20.21 -17.73
CA VAL A 37 13.07 -21.60 -18.12
C VAL A 37 13.55 -22.62 -17.09
N GLU A 38 14.29 -22.16 -16.07
CA GLU A 38 14.80 -22.99 -14.98
C GLU A 38 13.68 -23.28 -13.98
N PRO A 39 13.29 -24.54 -13.75
CA PRO A 39 12.17 -24.89 -12.87
C PRO A 39 12.29 -24.35 -11.44
N ASP A 40 13.49 -24.43 -10.85
CA ASP A 40 13.72 -23.95 -9.48
C ASP A 40 13.58 -22.42 -9.38
N LEU A 41 14.00 -21.69 -10.42
CA LEU A 41 13.82 -20.24 -10.49
C LEU A 41 12.35 -19.88 -10.73
N ILE A 42 11.62 -20.67 -11.52
CA ILE A 42 10.18 -20.48 -11.72
C ILE A 42 9.45 -20.55 -10.38
N ASP A 43 9.74 -21.57 -9.57
CA ASP A 43 9.15 -21.72 -8.25
C ASP A 43 9.51 -20.55 -7.33
N ALA A 44 10.78 -20.14 -7.32
CA ALA A 44 11.22 -18.98 -6.56
C ALA A 44 10.44 -17.70 -6.93
N TYR A 45 10.27 -17.41 -8.23
CA TYR A 45 9.49 -16.26 -8.70
C TYR A 45 8.00 -16.36 -8.34
N ILE A 46 7.41 -17.55 -8.38
CA ILE A 46 6.01 -17.75 -7.95
C ILE A 46 5.85 -17.39 -6.48
N TYR A 47 6.75 -17.86 -5.61
CA TYR A 47 6.70 -17.51 -4.18
C TYR A 47 6.95 -16.02 -3.94
N GLU A 48 7.92 -15.44 -4.63
CA GLU A 48 8.26 -14.02 -4.52
C GLU A 48 7.08 -13.13 -4.93
N VAL A 49 6.50 -13.37 -6.12
CA VAL A 49 5.33 -12.63 -6.61
C VAL A 49 4.15 -12.79 -5.66
N ASN A 50 3.87 -13.99 -5.16
CA ASN A 50 2.80 -14.22 -4.19
C ASN A 50 3.00 -13.42 -2.89
N ALA A 51 4.23 -13.41 -2.36
CA ALA A 51 4.56 -12.64 -1.16
C ALA A 51 4.39 -11.13 -1.39
N MET A 52 4.85 -10.61 -2.52
CA MET A 52 4.70 -9.21 -2.87
C MET A 52 3.24 -8.82 -3.10
N GLN A 53 2.42 -9.68 -3.72
CA GLN A 53 0.98 -9.47 -3.88
C GLN A 53 0.26 -9.43 -2.53
N LEU A 54 0.63 -10.30 -1.58
CA LEU A 54 0.09 -10.29 -0.21
C LEU A 54 0.46 -8.98 0.51
N LYS A 55 1.72 -8.55 0.41
CA LYS A 55 2.19 -7.27 0.94
C LYS A 55 1.41 -6.09 0.34
N TYR A 56 1.23 -6.06 -0.97
CA TYR A 56 0.47 -5.03 -1.67
C TYR A 56 -0.99 -4.97 -1.19
N LYS A 57 -1.67 -6.12 -1.10
CA LYS A 57 -3.04 -6.22 -0.56
C LYS A 57 -3.13 -5.72 0.89
N PHE A 58 -2.15 -6.05 1.72
CA PHE A 58 -2.08 -5.57 3.10
C PHE A 58 -1.92 -4.05 3.17
N LEU A 59 -0.99 -3.47 2.41
CA LEU A 59 -0.76 -2.02 2.36
C LEU A 59 -1.99 -1.27 1.88
N LEU A 60 -2.69 -1.77 0.85
CA LEU A 60 -3.96 -1.19 0.40
C LEU A 60 -5.03 -1.19 1.49
N ARG A 61 -5.16 -2.29 2.27
CA ARG A 61 -6.11 -2.35 3.39
C ARG A 61 -5.75 -1.33 4.47
N ARG A 62 -4.46 -1.19 4.81
CA ARG A 62 -3.98 -0.19 5.78
C ARG A 62 -4.23 1.24 5.32
N LEU A 63 -4.03 1.51 4.03
CA LEU A 63 -4.29 2.82 3.44
C LEU A 63 -5.78 3.16 3.53
N LYS A 64 -6.67 2.21 3.16
CA LYS A 64 -8.13 2.39 3.26
C LYS A 64 -8.58 2.66 4.69
N GLN A 65 -8.08 1.88 5.66
CA GLN A 65 -8.38 2.10 7.08
C GLN A 65 -7.98 3.50 7.53
N LYS A 66 -6.76 3.95 7.24
CA LYS A 66 -6.32 5.32 7.58
C LYS A 66 -7.17 6.41 6.94
N THR A 67 -7.62 6.21 5.70
CA THR A 67 -8.53 7.16 5.06
C THR A 67 -9.91 7.14 5.70
N GLU A 68 -10.47 5.96 5.99
CA GLU A 68 -11.80 5.81 6.61
C GLU A 68 -11.81 6.32 8.05
N ASP A 69 -10.78 6.03 8.85
CA ASP A 69 -10.60 6.56 10.22
C ASP A 69 -10.53 8.10 10.22
N SER A 70 -9.96 8.69 9.16
CA SER A 70 -9.92 10.15 8.98
C SER A 70 -11.31 10.74 8.66
N TYR A 71 -12.24 9.98 8.09
CA TYR A 71 -13.61 10.42 7.80
C TYR A 71 -14.63 10.00 8.87
N ALA A 72 -14.34 8.96 9.66
CA ALA A 72 -15.17 8.50 10.78
C ALA A 72 -15.10 9.44 11.99
N LYS A 73 -14.11 10.34 12.04
CA LYS A 73 -14.11 11.52 12.92
C LYS A 73 -15.01 12.59 12.32
N ASN A 74 -16.34 12.42 12.44
CA ASN A 74 -17.30 13.43 12.02
C ASN A 74 -17.02 14.74 12.80
N PRO A 75 -16.75 15.88 12.13
CA PRO A 75 -16.51 17.17 12.79
C PRO A 75 -17.73 17.70 13.57
N LEU A 76 -18.90 17.06 13.42
CA LEU A 76 -20.15 17.47 14.06
C LEU A 76 -20.41 16.81 15.42
N GLU A 77 -19.58 15.86 15.88
CA GLU A 77 -19.72 15.28 17.23
C GLU A 77 -18.97 16.06 18.34
N VAL A 78 -18.35 17.20 18.00
CA VAL A 78 -17.79 18.16 18.97
C VAL A 78 -18.69 19.39 19.11
N SER A 79 -20.00 19.17 19.11
CA SER A 79 -20.97 20.15 19.60
C SER A 79 -22.16 19.40 20.15
N ASP A 80 -22.11 19.05 21.44
CA ASP A 80 -22.99 19.65 22.44
C ASP A 80 -23.00 18.81 23.73
N SER A 81 -22.78 19.54 24.84
CA SER A 81 -23.00 19.22 26.27
C SER A 81 -21.96 18.39 27.01
#